data_AF-A0A7V9TEJ1-F1
#
_entry.id   AF-A0A7V9TEJ1-F1
#
_cell.length_a   1.000
_cell.length_b   1.000
_cell.length_c   1.000
_cell.angle_alpha   90.00
_cell.angle_beta   90.00
_cell.angle_gamma   90.00
#
_symmetry.space_group_name_H-M   'P 1'
#
loop_
_entity.id
_entity.type
_entity.pdbx_description
1 polymer ?
#
loop_
_entity_poly.entity_id
_entity_poly.type
_entity_poly.pdbx_seq_one_letter_code
_entity_poly.pdbx_strand_id
1 'polypeptide(L)' 'MARLEVFSDEWAAACRDRLNDRGRLKSVASSWSSPVALVMRPDSRLGVERERVIYLELRDG' A
#
# COMPACT_ATOMS: atom_id res chain seq x y z
N MET A 1 12.16 5.04 -16.90
CA MET A 1 11.40 5.12 -15.63
C MET A 1 11.92 4.02 -14.73
N ALA A 2 12.40 4.35 -13.52
CA ALA A 2 12.81 3.34 -12.55
C ALA A 2 11.61 2.44 -12.20
N ARG A 3 11.81 1.12 -12.18
CA ARG A 3 10.77 0.17 -11.79
C ARG A 3 10.65 0.22 -10.27
N LEU A 4 9.52 0.71 -9.75
CA LEU A 4 9.22 0.68 -8.32
C LEU A 4 9.19 -0.79 -7.85
N GLU A 5 10.04 -1.11 -6.88
CA GLU A 5 10.04 -2.42 -6.23
C GLU A 5 8.77 -2.57 -5.38
N VAL A 6 8.07 -3.71 -5.52
CA VAL A 6 6.83 -3.94 -4.78
C VAL A 6 7.15 -4.02 -3.28
N PHE A 7 6.38 -3.26 -2.51
CA PHE A 7 6.50 -3.13 -1.05
C PHE A 7 7.84 -2.52 -0.59
N SER A 8 8.50 -1.74 -1.42
CA SER A 8 9.54 -0.80 -0.95
C SER A 8 8.91 0.46 -0.36
N ASP A 9 9.71 1.27 0.33
CA ASP A 9 9.29 2.55 0.90
C ASP A 9 8.79 3.53 -0.19
N GLU A 10 9.47 3.54 -1.34
CA GLU A 10 9.08 4.36 -2.50
C GLU A 10 7.74 3.91 -3.09
N TRP A 11 7.49 2.60 -3.11
CA TRP A 11 6.19 2.06 -3.52
C TRP A 11 5.11 2.42 -2.51
N ALA A 12 5.40 2.35 -1.20
CA ALA A 12 4.46 2.72 -0.15
C ALA A 12 4.08 4.21 -0.26
N ALA A 13 5.05 5.09 -0.52
CA ALA A 13 4.83 6.50 -0.76
C ALA A 13 3.96 6.73 -2.00
N ALA A 14 4.29 6.09 -3.13
CA ALA A 14 3.48 6.19 -4.35
C ALA A 14 2.06 5.60 -4.18
N CYS A 15 1.91 4.55 -3.36
CA CYS A 15 0.62 3.96 -3.00
C CYS A 15 -0.23 4.95 -2.20
N ARG A 16 0.33 5.54 -1.14
CA ARG A 16 -0.33 6.62 -0.36
C ARG A 16 -0.79 7.75 -1.26
N ASP A 17 0.11 8.26 -2.12
CA ASP A 17 -0.21 9.39 -3.00
C ASP A 17 -1.35 9.04 -3.97
N ARG A 18 -1.39 7.80 -4.47
CA ARG A 18 -2.50 7.30 -5.31
C ARG A 18 -3.80 7.04 -4.56
N LEU A 19 -3.75 6.63 -3.29
CA LEU A 19 -4.94 6.45 -2.47
C LEU A 19 -5.60 7.80 -2.15
N ASN A 20 -4.78 8.84 -2.02
CA ASN A 20 -5.22 10.22 -1.82
C ASN A 20 -5.61 10.93 -3.13
N ASP A 21 -5.06 10.50 -4.27
CA ASP A 21 -5.42 11.00 -5.59
C ASP A 21 -6.69 10.31 -6.12
N ARG A 22 -7.63 11.10 -6.64
CA ARG A 22 -8.95 10.68 -7.13
C ARG A 22 -9.90 10.26 -6.00
N GLY A 23 -10.90 11.11 -5.73
CA GLY A 23 -11.97 10.92 -4.74
C GLY A 23 -12.85 9.66 -4.88
N ARG A 24 -12.48 8.66 -5.70
CA ARG A 24 -13.08 7.32 -5.73
C ARG A 24 -12.83 6.54 -4.45
N LEU A 25 -11.65 6.66 -3.85
CA LEU A 25 -11.39 5.97 -2.58
C LEU A 25 -12.17 6.67 -1.46
N LYS A 26 -12.25 7.99 -1.48
CA LYS A 26 -12.93 8.81 -0.47
C LYS A 26 -14.38 8.40 -0.22
N SER A 27 -15.15 8.03 -1.26
CA SER A 27 -16.54 7.58 -1.09
C SER A 27 -16.69 6.18 -0.47
N VAL A 28 -15.66 5.33 -0.59
CA VAL A 28 -15.68 3.95 -0.05
C VAL A 28 -14.99 3.90 1.31
N ALA A 29 -13.95 4.72 1.50
CA ALA A 29 -13.16 4.83 2.72
C ALA A 29 -13.78 5.81 3.73
N SER A 30 -14.80 6.60 3.37
CA SER A 30 -15.47 7.53 4.30
C SER A 30 -16.11 6.85 5.51
N SER A 31 -16.40 5.54 5.43
CA SER A 31 -16.89 4.73 6.56
C SER A 31 -15.80 3.85 7.17
N TRP A 32 -14.57 3.92 6.66
CA TRP A 32 -13.45 3.07 7.06
C TRP A 32 -12.54 3.82 8.03
N SER A 33 -12.47 3.35 9.27
CA SER A 33 -11.70 4.00 10.35
C SER A 33 -10.60 3.13 10.94
N SER A 34 -10.24 2.03 10.27
CA SER A 34 -9.30 1.04 10.79
C SER A 34 -8.03 0.96 9.96
N PRO A 35 -6.86 0.79 10.57
CA PRO A 35 -5.63 0.53 9.83
C PRO A 35 -5.69 -0.82 9.12
N VAL A 36 -4.93 -0.95 8.03
CA VAL A 36 -4.77 -2.18 7.26
C VAL A 36 -3.30 -2.50 7.08
N ALA A 37 -2.92 -3.75 7.35
CA ALA A 37 -1.60 -4.25 6.98
C ALA A 37 -1.71 -5.06 5.69
N LEU A 38 -0.93 -4.68 4.68
CA LEU A 38 -0.70 -5.48 3.48
C LEU A 38 0.55 -6.31 3.70
N VAL A 39 0.43 -7.63 3.65
CA VAL A 39 1.54 -8.57 3.91
C VAL A 39 1.88 -9.33 2.65
N MET A 40 3.13 -9.19 2.20
CA MET A 40 3.70 -9.99 1.12
C MET A 40 4.55 -11.08 1.75
N ARG A 41 4.06 -12.32 1.64
CA ARG A 41 4.82 -13.50 2.05
C ARG A 41 6.04 -13.67 1.15
N PRO A 42 7.10 -14.34 1.64
CA PRO A 42 8.22 -14.74 0.79
C PRO A 42 7.73 -15.47 -0.46
N ASP A 43 8.21 -15.04 -1.62
CA ASP A 43 7.95 -15.64 -2.92
C ASP A 43 9.21 -15.55 -3.78
N SER A 44 9.87 -16.69 -3.96
CA SER A 44 11.12 -16.80 -4.72
C SER A 44 10.95 -16.51 -6.21
N ARG A 45 9.73 -16.66 -6.77
CA ARG A 45 9.44 -16.32 -8.18
C ARG A 45 9.46 -14.81 -8.41
N LEU A 46 9.22 -14.05 -7.34
CA LEU A 46 9.20 -12.58 -7.35
C LEU A 46 10.49 -11.98 -6.78
N GLY A 47 11.46 -12.81 -6.37
CA GLY A 47 12.69 -12.35 -5.72
C GLY A 47 12.48 -11.84 -4.29
N VAL A 48 11.38 -12.22 -3.65
CA VAL A 48 11.02 -11.79 -2.29
C VAL A 48 11.44 -12.88 -1.31
N GLU A 49 12.62 -12.73 -0.72
CA GLU A 49 13.17 -13.74 0.19
C GLU A 49 12.64 -13.64 1.63
N ARG A 50 12.11 -12.47 2.00
CA ARG A 50 11.63 -12.18 3.35
C ARG A 50 10.26 -11.54 3.28
N GLU A 51 9.48 -11.75 4.33
CA GLU A 51 8.19 -11.08 4.48
C GLU A 51 8.38 -9.57 4.42
N ARG A 52 7.49 -8.90 3.68
CA ARG A 52 7.40 -7.44 3.63
C ARG A 52 6.01 -7.02 4.02
N VAL A 53 5.92 -5.96 4.82
CA VAL A 53 4.65 -5.46 5.31
C VAL A 53 4.57 -3.97 5.05
N ILE A 54 3.46 -3.53 4.48
CA ILE A 54 3.10 -2.11 4.45
C ILE A 54 1.92 -1.92 5.39
N TYR A 55 2.11 -1.04 6.37
CA TYR A 55 1.06 -0.60 7.26
C TYR A 55 0.43 0.68 6.72
N LEU A 56 -0.86 0.61 6.42
CA LEU A 56 -1.66 1.73 5.96
C LEU A 56 -2.54 2.20 7.11
N GLU A 57 -2.23 3.38 7.63
CA GLU A 57 -3.13 4.09 8.53
C GLU A 57 -4.15 4.86 7.71
N LEU A 58 -5.34 4.28 7.57
CA LEU A 58 -6.45 4.86 6.83
C LEU A 58 -7.35 5.62 7.81
N ARG A 59 -7.55 6.92 7.58
CA ARG A 59 -8.44 7.78 8.38
C ARG A 59 -9.22 8.71 7.46
N ASP A 60 -10.51 8.86 7.73
CA ASP A 60 -11.40 9.90 7.19
C ASP A 60 -11.52 10.05 5.65
N GLY A 61 -11.06 9.06 4.88
CA GLY A 61 -11.03 9.14 3.41
C GLY A 61 -10.04 10.19 2.92
#